data_AF-E0VU83-F1
#
_entry.id   AF-E0VU83-F1
#
_cell.length_a   1.000
_cell.length_b   1.000
_cell.length_c   1.000
_cell.angle_alpha   90.00
_cell.angle_beta   90.00
_cell.angle_gamma   90.00
#
_symmetry.space_group_name_H-M   'P 1'
#
loop_
_entity.id
_entity.type
_entity.pdbx_description
1 polymer ?
#
loop_
_entity_poly.entity_id
_entity_poly.type
_entity_poly.pdbx_seq_one_letter_code
_entity_poly.pdbx_strand_id
1 'polypeptide(L)'
;MEDNDRGGSGGGGGGDLWTEEIVKLAYNINQMNLSPTRFLEKAHTRISLMTDKNDKIPVKNIIKMFAQNKDDKKRVEKALDGAGMPSGKSDGISIQKFTFEDFYNFYKNLTLRTDVEKIFDEICGTSSKRKFLTAEKFVTFLNKTQRDPRLNEILYPYANPARAKDLIQQYETNKMNAQKGQLSLDGFLRYLMSEDNPIIASSSFDLSDDMDQPLSHYFINSSHNTYLTERVFFSLYCFAFVK
;
A
#
# COMPACT_ATOMS: atom_id res chain seq x y z
N MET A 1 -57.49 -7.10 -32.12
CA MET A 1 -56.87 -7.95 -31.09
C MET A 1 -55.71 -7.13 -30.55
N GLU A 2 -55.95 -6.55 -29.38
CA GLU A 2 -54.99 -5.71 -28.66
C GLU A 2 -53.97 -6.65 -28.01
N ASP A 3 -52.72 -6.63 -28.48
CA ASP A 3 -51.60 -7.13 -27.70
C ASP A 3 -51.00 -5.94 -26.94
N ASN A 4 -51.34 -5.93 -25.66
CA ASN A 4 -50.98 -4.95 -24.67
C ASN A 4 -49.57 -5.30 -24.15
N ASP A 5 -48.54 -4.84 -24.87
CA ASP A 5 -47.15 -5.02 -24.43
C ASP A 5 -46.86 -4.03 -23.29
N ARG A 6 -47.11 -4.48 -22.06
CA ARG A 6 -46.78 -3.76 -20.84
C ARG A 6 -45.27 -3.66 -20.74
N GLY A 7 -44.73 -2.51 -21.16
CA GLY A 7 -43.40 -2.04 -20.81
C GLY A 7 -43.23 -1.98 -19.29
N GLY A 8 -42.78 -3.09 -18.71
CA GLY A 8 -42.28 -3.16 -17.35
C GLY A 8 -40.92 -2.48 -17.29
N SER A 9 -40.91 -1.18 -16.98
CA SER A 9 -39.75 -0.47 -16.46
C SER A 9 -39.39 -1.07 -15.10
N GLY A 10 -38.61 -2.15 -15.11
CA GLY A 10 -38.06 -2.76 -13.90
C GLY A 10 -36.81 -1.99 -13.47
N GLY A 11 -36.91 -1.25 -12.36
CA GLY A 11 -35.78 -0.65 -11.66
C GLY A 11 -34.84 -1.68 -11.00
N GLY A 12 -34.41 -2.70 -11.74
CA GLY A 12 -33.58 -3.82 -11.26
C GLY A 12 -32.07 -3.64 -11.42
N GLY A 13 -31.60 -2.72 -12.27
CA GLY A 13 -30.16 -2.66 -12.64
C GLY A 13 -29.20 -2.09 -11.59
N GLY A 14 -29.71 -1.45 -10.54
CA GLY A 14 -28.85 -0.81 -9.53
C GLY A 14 -28.16 -1.83 -8.62
N GLY A 15 -28.93 -2.78 -8.06
CA GLY A 15 -28.40 -3.76 -7.10
C GLY A 15 -27.33 -4.67 -7.72
N ASP A 16 -27.61 -5.19 -8.91
CA ASP A 16 -26.70 -6.09 -9.62
C ASP A 16 -25.38 -5.40 -9.98
N LEU A 17 -25.45 -4.14 -10.43
CA LEU A 17 -24.26 -3.33 -10.72
C LEU A 17 -23.41 -3.11 -9.47
N TRP A 18 -24.01 -2.76 -8.34
CA TRP A 18 -23.27 -2.60 -7.08
C TRP A 18 -22.61 -3.91 -6.63
N THR A 19 -23.32 -5.03 -6.74
CA THR A 19 -22.79 -6.35 -6.39
C THR A 19 -21.59 -6.71 -7.26
N GLU A 20 -21.72 -6.58 -8.58
CA GLU A 20 -20.64 -6.88 -9.51
C GLU A 20 -19.38 -6.04 -9.24
N GLU A 21 -19.54 -4.73 -9.08
CA GLU A 21 -18.40 -3.82 -8.89
C GLU A 21 -17.73 -4.01 -7.52
N ILE A 22 -18.50 -4.25 -6.45
CA ILE A 22 -17.93 -4.54 -5.12
C ILE A 22 -17.15 -5.86 -5.15
N VAL A 23 -17.67 -6.90 -5.82
CA VAL A 23 -16.98 -8.20 -5.94
C VAL A 23 -15.69 -8.03 -6.73
N LYS A 24 -15.72 -7.32 -7.87
CA LYS A 24 -14.51 -7.02 -8.65
C LYS A 24 -13.46 -6.31 -7.80
N LEU A 25 -13.86 -5.33 -6.99
CA LEU A 25 -12.94 -4.61 -6.10
C LEU A 25 -12.41 -5.50 -4.96
N ALA A 26 -13.26 -6.34 -4.36
CA ALA A 26 -12.89 -7.20 -3.25
C ALA A 26 -11.91 -8.31 -3.64
N TYR A 27 -12.04 -8.86 -4.85
CA TYR A 27 -11.20 -9.95 -5.36
C TYR A 27 -10.11 -9.48 -6.33
N ASN A 28 -9.86 -8.18 -6.43
CA ASN A 28 -8.76 -7.66 -7.24
C ASN A 28 -7.41 -8.01 -6.61
N ILE A 29 -6.67 -8.93 -7.22
CA ILE A 29 -5.40 -9.45 -6.71
C ILE A 29 -4.34 -8.33 -6.57
N ASN A 30 -4.34 -7.35 -7.47
CA ASN A 30 -3.43 -6.21 -7.39
C ASN A 30 -3.75 -5.32 -6.17
N GLN A 31 -5.03 -5.19 -5.79
CA GLN A 31 -5.46 -4.45 -4.60
C GLN A 31 -5.20 -5.21 -3.29
N MET A 32 -5.01 -6.53 -3.35
CA MET A 32 -4.60 -7.31 -2.18
C MET A 32 -3.09 -7.26 -1.94
N ASN A 33 -2.29 -7.01 -2.99
CA ASN A 33 -0.83 -6.98 -2.96
C ASN A 33 -0.27 -5.55 -3.16
N LEU A 34 -0.91 -4.57 -2.53
CA LEU A 34 -0.55 -3.16 -2.63
C LEU A 34 0.84 -2.86 -2.04
N SER A 35 1.45 -1.76 -2.50
CA SER A 35 2.67 -1.26 -1.90
C SER A 35 2.43 -0.69 -0.49
N PRO A 36 3.44 -0.61 0.38
CA PRO A 36 3.31 0.00 1.70
C PRO A 36 2.73 1.43 1.63
N THR A 37 3.12 2.25 0.65
CA THR A 37 2.57 3.60 0.44
C THR A 37 1.06 3.57 0.21
N ARG A 38 0.54 2.62 -0.58
CA ARG A 38 -0.91 2.48 -0.80
C ARG A 38 -1.66 2.07 0.46
N PHE A 39 -1.08 1.21 1.30
CA PHE A 39 -1.67 0.90 2.60
C PHE A 39 -1.71 2.13 3.51
N LEU A 40 -0.70 3.01 3.44
CA LEU A 40 -0.71 4.29 4.14
C LEU A 40 -1.80 5.23 3.59
N GLU A 41 -1.98 5.31 2.27
CA GLU A 41 -3.07 6.09 1.65
C GLU A 41 -4.45 5.57 2.09
N LYS A 42 -4.63 4.25 2.20
CA LYS A 42 -5.85 3.64 2.72
C LYS A 42 -6.08 4.00 4.19
N ALA A 43 -5.03 4.01 5.01
CA ALA A 43 -5.11 4.43 6.41
C ALA A 43 -5.47 5.92 6.54
N HIS A 44 -4.85 6.78 5.74
CA HIS A 44 -5.15 8.21 5.64
C HIS A 44 -6.61 8.45 5.21
N THR A 45 -7.08 7.75 4.19
CA THR A 45 -8.47 7.82 3.71
C THR A 45 -9.43 7.40 4.80
N ARG A 46 -9.17 6.29 5.48
CA ARG A 46 -9.98 5.81 6.61
C ARG A 46 -10.10 6.86 7.71
N ILE A 47 -8.99 7.48 8.11
CA ILE A 47 -9.01 8.56 9.11
C ILE A 47 -9.83 9.75 8.62
N SER A 48 -9.65 10.15 7.36
CA SER A 48 -10.31 11.31 6.76
C SER A 48 -11.84 11.14 6.69
N LEU A 49 -12.33 9.90 6.66
CA LEU A 49 -13.76 9.57 6.69
C LEU A 49 -14.33 9.48 8.12
N MET A 50 -13.50 9.47 9.17
CA MET A 50 -13.92 9.37 10.57
C MET A 50 -14.09 10.75 11.23
N THR A 51 -14.96 11.58 10.64
CA THR A 51 -15.22 12.95 11.09
C THR A 51 -16.27 13.02 12.21
N ASP A 52 -16.25 14.10 12.97
CA ASP A 52 -17.32 14.46 13.90
C ASP A 52 -18.45 15.26 13.19
N LYS A 53 -19.43 15.71 13.97
CA LYS A 53 -20.56 16.51 13.48
C LYS A 53 -20.17 17.88 12.89
N ASN A 54 -18.92 18.30 13.08
CA ASN A 54 -18.38 19.58 12.61
C ASN A 54 -17.39 19.39 11.45
N ASP A 55 -17.40 18.22 10.80
CA ASP A 55 -16.49 17.85 9.71
C ASP A 55 -15.00 17.95 10.08
N LYS A 56 -14.68 17.69 11.36
CA LYS A 56 -13.30 17.61 11.84
C LYS A 56 -12.94 16.17 12.19
N ILE A 57 -11.69 15.82 11.93
CA ILE A 57 -11.09 14.53 12.30
C ILE A 57 -10.71 14.59 13.78
N PRO A 58 -11.35 13.84 14.68
CA PRO A 58 -11.00 13.85 16.09
C PRO A 58 -9.63 13.20 16.31
N VAL A 59 -8.72 13.90 16.99
CA VAL A 59 -7.35 13.39 17.27
C VAL A 59 -7.38 12.07 18.03
N LYS A 60 -8.36 11.88 18.91
CA LYS A 60 -8.60 10.60 19.61
C LYS A 60 -8.78 9.40 18.67
N ASN A 61 -9.36 9.60 17.47
CA ASN A 61 -9.57 8.53 16.49
C ASN A 61 -8.25 8.14 15.84
N ILE A 62 -7.40 9.12 15.51
CA ILE A 62 -6.05 8.90 15.00
C ILE A 62 -5.23 8.10 16.03
N ILE A 63 -5.20 8.56 17.28
CA ILE A 63 -4.47 7.91 18.37
C ILE A 63 -4.92 6.44 18.55
N LYS A 64 -6.24 6.19 18.57
CA LYS A 64 -6.79 4.83 18.72
C LYS A 64 -6.50 3.92 17.54
N MET A 65 -6.25 4.47 16.35
CA MET A 65 -5.90 3.65 15.18
C MET A 65 -4.50 3.05 15.31
N PHE A 66 -3.56 3.78 15.91
CA PHE A 66 -2.16 3.37 16.02
C PHE A 66 -1.78 2.72 17.37
N ALA A 67 -2.53 3.00 18.44
CA ALA A 67 -2.15 2.55 19.78
C ALA A 67 -3.35 2.24 20.67
N GLN A 68 -3.26 1.15 21.44
CA GLN A 68 -4.22 0.81 22.50
C GLN A 68 -3.68 1.07 23.90
N ASN A 69 -2.40 0.74 24.15
CA ASN A 69 -1.75 0.96 25.45
C ASN A 69 -1.42 2.45 25.68
N LYS A 70 -1.11 2.81 26.93
CA LYS A 70 -0.90 4.22 27.33
C LYS A 70 0.39 4.82 26.78
N ASP A 71 1.46 4.02 26.70
CA ASP A 71 2.79 4.52 26.33
C ASP A 71 2.91 4.76 24.82
N ASP A 72 2.36 3.86 24.00
CA ASP A 72 2.30 4.06 22.55
C ASP A 72 1.37 5.21 22.19
N LYS A 73 0.28 5.43 22.95
CA LYS A 73 -0.58 6.61 22.76
C LYS A 73 0.21 7.92 22.94
N LYS A 74 1.07 8.01 23.96
CA LYS A 74 1.97 9.17 24.14
C LYS A 74 2.97 9.30 22.99
N ARG A 75 3.45 8.18 22.45
CA ARG A 75 4.36 8.20 21.29
C ARG A 75 3.66 8.75 20.05
N VAL A 76 2.39 8.38 19.84
CA VAL A 76 1.56 8.93 18.75
C VAL A 76 1.29 10.42 18.95
N GLU A 77 0.94 10.86 20.18
CA GLU A 77 0.77 12.27 20.52
C GLU A 77 2.04 13.09 20.20
N LYS A 78 3.21 12.60 20.63
CA LYS A 78 4.50 13.23 20.34
C LYS A 78 4.83 13.27 18.84
N ALA A 79 4.44 12.25 18.08
CA ALA A 79 4.65 12.21 16.64
C ALA A 79 3.73 13.21 15.90
N LEU A 80 2.50 13.42 16.37
CA LEU A 80 1.59 14.44 15.88
C LEU A 80 2.17 15.84 16.13
N ASP A 81 2.65 16.10 17.35
CA ASP A 81 3.33 17.37 17.69
C ASP A 81 4.54 17.61 16.79
N GLY A 82 5.39 16.59 16.59
CA GLY A 82 6.56 16.68 15.73
C GLY A 82 6.23 16.91 14.25
N ALA A 83 5.01 16.55 13.83
CA ALA A 83 4.49 16.83 12.49
C ALA A 83 3.78 18.19 12.38
N GLY A 84 3.69 18.97 13.47
CA GLY A 84 3.01 20.26 13.51
C GLY A 84 1.47 20.13 13.53
N MET A 85 0.94 18.97 13.90
CA MET A 85 -0.50 18.72 13.97
C MET A 85 -1.02 18.80 15.42
N PRO A 86 -2.32 19.14 15.61
CA PRO A 86 -2.95 19.07 16.92
C PRO A 86 -2.82 17.68 17.56
N SER A 87 -2.38 17.62 18.81
CA SER A 87 -2.15 16.38 19.58
C SER A 87 -3.08 16.24 20.80
N GLY A 88 -3.85 17.28 21.13
CA GLY A 88 -4.78 17.24 22.26
C GLY A 88 -5.91 16.24 22.04
N LYS A 89 -6.29 15.50 23.10
CA LYS A 89 -7.31 14.44 23.01
C LYS A 89 -8.71 14.95 22.61
N SER A 90 -9.00 16.21 22.90
CA SER A 90 -10.23 16.91 22.54
C SER A 90 -10.13 17.66 21.21
N ASP A 91 -8.95 17.69 20.59
CA ASP A 91 -8.72 18.49 19.40
C ASP A 91 -9.29 17.80 18.15
N GLY A 92 -9.59 18.62 17.16
CA GLY A 92 -10.05 18.20 15.85
C GLY A 92 -9.21 18.82 14.74
N ILE A 93 -8.85 18.02 13.74
CA ILE A 93 -8.10 18.45 12.56
C ILE A 93 -9.10 18.68 11.42
N SER A 94 -8.99 19.81 10.71
CA SER A 94 -9.80 20.04 9.50
C SER A 94 -9.31 19.14 8.38
N ILE A 95 -10.23 18.52 7.62
CA ILE A 95 -9.92 17.60 6.52
C ILE A 95 -9.00 18.26 5.49
N GLN A 96 -9.23 19.55 5.19
CA GLN A 96 -8.43 20.32 4.23
C GLN A 96 -6.98 20.49 4.67
N LYS A 97 -6.71 20.44 5.98
CA LYS A 97 -5.37 20.54 6.58
C LYS A 97 -4.74 19.17 6.87
N PHE A 98 -5.44 18.08 6.55
CA PHE A 98 -4.96 16.71 6.76
C PHE A 98 -4.68 16.07 5.41
N THR A 99 -3.69 16.61 4.69
CA THR A 99 -3.28 16.03 3.40
C THR A 99 -2.51 14.74 3.61
N PHE A 100 -2.34 13.96 2.55
CA PHE A 100 -1.51 12.75 2.63
C PHE A 100 -0.06 13.06 3.03
N GLU A 101 0.49 14.21 2.60
CA GLU A 101 1.84 14.62 2.97
C GLU A 101 1.96 14.95 4.47
N ASP A 102 0.95 15.57 5.07
CA ASP A 102 0.90 15.82 6.52
C ASP A 102 0.84 14.49 7.30
N PHE A 103 0.01 13.55 6.83
CA PHE A 103 -0.08 12.21 7.39
C PHE A 103 1.22 11.42 7.25
N TYR A 104 1.86 11.49 6.07
CA TYR A 104 3.13 10.83 5.80
C TYR A 104 4.26 11.39 6.69
N ASN A 105 4.29 12.70 6.90
CA ASN A 105 5.24 13.34 7.82
C ASN A 105 5.03 12.87 9.27
N PHE A 106 3.78 12.73 9.71
CA PHE A 106 3.46 12.11 10.99
C PHE A 106 3.91 10.65 11.07
N TYR A 107 3.65 9.85 10.03
CA TYR A 107 4.07 8.45 9.98
C TYR A 107 5.59 8.30 10.12
N LYS A 108 6.36 9.17 9.47
CA LYS A 108 7.83 9.22 9.62
C LYS A 108 8.27 9.53 11.05
N ASN A 109 7.66 10.55 11.67
CA ASN A 109 7.96 10.93 13.05
C ASN A 109 7.57 9.84 14.06
N LEU A 110 6.54 9.04 13.74
CA LEU A 110 6.12 7.91 14.57
C LEU A 110 7.11 6.74 14.48
N THR A 111 7.50 6.40 13.25
CA THR A 111 8.26 5.16 12.97
C THR A 111 9.75 5.30 13.16
N LEU A 112 10.34 6.47 12.91
CA LEU A 112 11.77 6.75 13.08
C LEU A 112 12.65 5.61 12.50
N ARG A 113 12.64 5.48 11.17
CA ARG A 113 13.24 4.37 10.40
C ARG A 113 14.78 4.37 10.39
N THR A 114 15.38 4.19 11.56
CA THR A 114 16.85 4.10 11.76
C THR A 114 17.50 2.91 11.03
N ASP A 115 16.73 1.88 10.72
CA ASP A 115 17.12 0.77 9.85
C ASP A 115 17.40 1.23 8.42
N VAL A 116 16.51 2.05 7.87
CA VAL A 116 16.66 2.63 6.52
C VAL A 116 17.79 3.66 6.48
N GLU A 117 17.94 4.44 7.56
CA GLU A 117 19.07 5.37 7.71
C GLU A 117 20.42 4.67 7.59
N LYS A 118 20.59 3.52 8.27
CA LYS A 118 21.83 2.72 8.21
C LYS A 118 22.12 2.21 6.80
N ILE A 119 21.10 1.67 6.12
CA ILE A 119 21.23 1.18 4.74
C ILE A 119 21.61 2.34 3.81
N PHE A 120 20.92 3.48 3.92
CA PHE A 120 21.20 4.66 3.11
C PHE A 120 22.63 5.18 3.33
N ASP A 121 23.08 5.17 4.58
CA ASP A 121 24.42 5.55 4.98
C ASP A 121 25.50 4.64 4.41
N GLU A 122 25.27 3.33 4.42
CA GLU A 122 26.16 2.33 3.84
C GLU A 122 26.33 2.54 2.33
N ILE A 123 25.23 2.76 1.61
CA ILE A 123 25.26 2.99 0.16
C ILE A 123 25.93 4.34 -0.18
N CYS A 124 25.66 5.39 0.61
CA CYS A 124 26.24 6.71 0.38
C CYS A 124 27.73 6.79 0.75
N GLY A 125 28.19 6.02 1.74
CA GLY A 125 29.55 6.06 2.27
C GLY A 125 29.81 7.23 3.23
N THR A 126 30.99 7.24 3.84
CA THR A 126 31.36 8.08 5.01
C THR A 126 31.71 9.54 4.67
N SER A 127 31.61 9.96 3.41
CA SER A 127 32.36 11.14 2.92
C SER A 127 31.66 12.51 3.09
N SER A 128 30.43 12.61 3.62
CA SER A 128 29.71 13.90 3.72
C SER A 128 28.73 13.99 4.90
N LYS A 129 28.60 15.21 5.48
CA LYS A 129 27.55 15.57 6.46
C LYS A 129 26.14 15.63 5.86
N ARG A 130 26.02 15.89 4.54
CA ARG A 130 24.76 15.76 3.80
C ARG A 130 24.92 14.68 2.74
N LYS A 131 24.37 13.51 3.02
CA LYS A 131 24.45 12.34 2.13
C LYS A 131 23.31 12.38 1.13
N PHE A 132 23.66 12.26 -0.14
CA PHE A 132 22.73 12.11 -1.23
C PHE A 132 23.15 10.88 -2.03
N LEU A 133 22.17 10.09 -2.45
CA LEU A 133 22.39 8.97 -3.34
C LEU A 133 22.35 9.50 -4.78
N THR A 134 23.49 9.45 -5.47
CA THR A 134 23.57 9.85 -6.88
C THR A 134 22.92 8.79 -7.77
N ALA A 135 22.47 9.18 -8.97
CA ALA A 135 21.90 8.26 -9.94
C ALA A 135 22.80 7.02 -10.20
N GLU A 136 24.12 7.18 -10.28
CA GLU A 136 25.06 6.05 -10.48
C GLU A 136 25.09 5.07 -9.31
N LYS A 137 25.10 5.59 -8.08
CA LYS A 137 25.03 4.75 -6.88
C LYS A 137 23.66 4.08 -6.77
N PHE A 138 22.60 4.77 -7.19
CA PHE A 138 21.26 4.20 -7.20
C PHE A 138 21.14 3.07 -8.23
N VAL A 139 21.69 3.22 -9.43
CA VAL A 139 21.81 2.12 -10.42
C VAL A 139 22.53 0.92 -9.81
N THR A 140 23.64 1.16 -9.10
CA THR A 140 24.39 0.09 -8.44
C THR A 140 23.53 -0.64 -7.40
N PHE A 141 22.79 0.11 -6.58
CA PHE A 141 21.85 -0.46 -5.61
C PHE A 141 20.73 -1.28 -6.27
N LEU A 142 20.11 -0.76 -7.33
CA LEU A 142 19.05 -1.45 -8.06
C LEU A 142 19.56 -2.79 -8.63
N ASN A 143 20.72 -2.77 -9.27
CA ASN A 143 21.24 -3.94 -9.99
C ASN A 143 21.95 -4.96 -9.09
N LYS A 144 22.59 -4.54 -7.99
CA LYS A 144 23.37 -5.43 -7.12
C LYS A 144 22.63 -5.85 -5.84
N THR A 145 21.73 -5.00 -5.33
CA THR A 145 21.07 -5.24 -4.04
C THR A 145 19.61 -5.64 -4.21
N GLN A 146 18.86 -4.99 -5.12
CA GLN A 146 17.43 -5.25 -5.29
C GLN A 146 17.11 -6.35 -6.31
N ARG A 147 17.99 -6.57 -7.30
CA ARG A 147 17.76 -7.55 -8.36
C ARG A 147 17.96 -8.99 -7.87
N ASP A 148 17.03 -9.88 -8.20
CA ASP A 148 17.23 -11.33 -8.05
C ASP A 148 18.27 -11.82 -9.08
N PRO A 149 19.40 -12.41 -8.63
CA PRO A 149 20.49 -12.85 -9.50
C PRO A 149 20.10 -13.99 -10.46
N ARG A 150 18.95 -14.64 -10.25
CA ARG A 150 18.44 -15.73 -11.11
C ARG A 150 17.70 -15.21 -12.34
N LEU A 151 17.36 -13.92 -12.39
CA LEU A 151 16.58 -13.33 -13.48
C LEU A 151 17.40 -13.17 -14.75
N ASN A 152 16.86 -13.65 -15.87
CA ASN A 152 17.47 -13.53 -17.19
C ASN A 152 17.65 -12.05 -17.59
N GLU A 153 18.86 -11.69 -18.03
CA GLU A 153 19.23 -10.29 -18.33
C GLU A 153 18.59 -9.73 -19.60
N ILE A 154 18.14 -10.60 -20.53
CA ILE A 154 17.47 -10.20 -21.77
C ILE A 154 16.00 -9.90 -21.48
N LEU A 155 15.32 -10.79 -20.74
CA LEU A 155 13.91 -10.61 -20.37
C LEU A 155 13.73 -9.52 -19.31
N TYR A 156 14.70 -9.39 -18.40
CA TYR A 156 14.70 -8.41 -17.32
C TYR A 156 15.98 -7.59 -17.41
N PRO A 157 16.04 -6.52 -18.23
CA PRO A 157 17.25 -5.74 -18.39
C PRO A 157 17.70 -5.06 -17.09
N TYR A 158 19.00 -4.80 -16.98
CA TYR A 158 19.55 -4.02 -15.87
C TYR A 158 19.02 -2.58 -15.89
N ALA A 159 18.83 -2.01 -14.69
CA ALA A 159 18.54 -0.60 -14.56
C ALA A 159 19.72 0.22 -15.10
N ASN A 160 19.40 1.28 -15.85
CA ASN A 160 20.39 2.21 -16.39
C ASN A 160 20.27 3.59 -15.71
N PRO A 161 21.22 4.51 -15.95
CA PRO A 161 21.17 5.84 -15.34
C PRO A 161 19.92 6.65 -15.68
N ALA A 162 19.29 6.41 -16.85
CA ALA A 162 18.04 7.07 -17.21
C ALA A 162 16.90 6.61 -16.29
N ARG A 163 16.72 5.30 -16.13
CA ARG A 163 15.72 4.72 -15.21
C ARG A 163 15.93 5.19 -13.78
N ALA A 164 17.17 5.24 -13.31
CA ALA A 164 17.47 5.76 -11.97
C ALA A 164 17.08 7.24 -11.84
N LYS A 165 17.32 8.07 -12.85
CA LYS A 165 16.88 9.49 -12.85
C LYS A 165 15.36 9.62 -12.85
N ASP A 166 14.64 8.77 -13.59
CA ASP A 166 13.17 8.79 -13.60
C ASP A 166 12.60 8.48 -12.22
N LEU A 167 13.12 7.43 -11.57
CA LEU A 167 12.75 7.07 -10.19
C LEU A 167 13.08 8.20 -9.21
N ILE A 168 14.25 8.83 -9.34
CA ILE A 168 14.62 9.98 -8.51
C ILE A 168 13.64 11.14 -8.72
N GLN A 169 13.28 11.43 -9.97
CA GLN A 169 12.34 12.50 -10.30
C GLN A 169 10.94 12.25 -9.74
N GLN A 170 10.55 10.98 -9.61
CA GLN A 170 9.27 10.55 -9.07
C GLN A 170 9.23 10.59 -7.53
N TYR A 171 10.29 10.16 -6.86
CA TYR A 171 10.28 9.96 -5.40
C TYR A 171 10.97 11.05 -4.59
N GLU A 172 11.84 11.87 -5.18
CA GLU A 172 12.48 12.98 -4.48
C GLU A 172 11.54 14.18 -4.32
N THR A 173 11.30 14.57 -3.08
CA THR A 173 10.41 15.71 -2.75
C THR A 173 11.05 17.06 -3.12
N ASN A 174 12.37 17.20 -3.00
CA ASN A 174 13.06 18.43 -3.36
C ASN A 174 13.42 18.47 -4.84
N LYS A 175 12.68 19.29 -5.59
CA LYS A 175 12.86 19.48 -7.04
C LYS A 175 14.30 19.82 -7.46
N MET A 176 15.06 20.55 -6.64
CA MET A 176 16.46 20.89 -6.96
C MET A 176 17.38 19.67 -6.85
N ASN A 177 17.13 18.78 -5.89
CA ASN A 177 17.89 17.53 -5.77
C ASN A 177 17.51 16.58 -6.90
N ALA A 178 16.22 16.48 -7.22
CA ALA A 178 15.71 15.68 -8.32
C ALA A 178 16.37 16.05 -9.67
N GLN A 179 16.42 17.36 -9.98
CA GLN A 179 17.09 17.88 -11.18
C GLN A 179 18.59 17.55 -11.24
N LYS A 180 19.25 17.45 -10.08
CA LYS A 180 20.67 17.05 -9.97
C LYS A 180 20.87 15.54 -10.00
N GLY A 181 19.81 14.74 -10.10
CA GLY A 181 19.88 13.28 -10.01
C GLY A 181 20.36 12.80 -8.64
N GLN A 182 19.93 13.51 -7.59
CA GLN A 182 20.27 13.25 -6.20
C GLN A 182 19.03 12.85 -5.42
N LEU A 183 19.09 11.69 -4.76
CA LEU A 183 18.03 11.18 -3.90
C LEU A 183 18.41 11.39 -2.43
N SER A 184 17.51 12.03 -1.68
CA SER A 184 17.61 12.16 -0.23
C SER A 184 17.18 10.86 0.48
N LEU A 185 17.43 10.78 1.79
CA LEU A 185 16.90 9.69 2.61
C LEU A 185 15.37 9.60 2.54
N ASP A 186 14.67 10.74 2.50
CA ASP A 186 13.20 10.77 2.39
C ASP A 186 12.74 10.17 1.06
N GLY A 187 13.37 10.59 -0.05
CA GLY A 187 13.08 10.03 -1.37
C GLY A 187 13.43 8.55 -1.47
N PHE A 188 14.52 8.11 -0.84
CA PHE A 188 14.89 6.70 -0.76
C PHE A 188 13.87 5.86 0.01
N LEU A 189 13.39 6.36 1.16
CA LEU A 189 12.33 5.71 1.92
C LEU A 189 11.03 5.63 1.11
N ARG A 190 10.67 6.70 0.39
CA ARG A 190 9.50 6.69 -0.51
C ARG A 190 9.63 5.63 -1.60
N TYR A 191 10.80 5.53 -2.24
CA TYR A 191 11.08 4.47 -3.22
C TYR A 191 10.91 3.06 -2.62
N LEU A 192 11.50 2.79 -1.45
CA LEU A 192 11.42 1.47 -0.82
C LEU A 192 9.98 1.03 -0.49
N MET A 193 9.10 1.99 -0.24
CA MET A 193 7.68 1.77 0.08
C MET A 193 6.76 1.86 -1.14
N SER A 194 7.31 2.12 -2.32
CA SER A 194 6.55 2.39 -3.54
C SER A 194 6.16 1.14 -4.31
N GLU A 195 5.35 1.33 -5.35
CA GLU A 195 4.99 0.28 -6.31
C GLU A 195 6.16 -0.11 -7.24
N ASP A 196 7.20 0.72 -7.35
CA ASP A 196 8.41 0.40 -8.12
C ASP A 196 9.39 -0.52 -7.37
N ASN A 197 9.11 -0.85 -6.10
CA ASN A 197 9.91 -1.76 -5.30
C ASN A 197 9.06 -2.89 -4.69
N PRO A 198 8.31 -3.67 -5.50
CA PRO A 198 7.43 -4.70 -4.99
C PRO A 198 8.25 -5.91 -4.49
N ILE A 199 7.77 -6.58 -3.45
CA ILE A 199 8.40 -7.80 -2.91
C ILE A 199 8.23 -8.98 -3.89
N ILE A 200 7.09 -9.03 -4.57
CA ILE A 200 6.71 -10.07 -5.52
C ILE A 200 6.47 -9.39 -6.87
N ALA A 201 7.01 -9.96 -7.94
CA ALA A 201 6.80 -9.44 -9.29
C ALA A 201 5.31 -9.51 -9.67
N SER A 202 4.78 -8.48 -10.33
CA SER A 202 3.37 -8.44 -10.72
C SER A 202 2.96 -9.63 -11.60
N SER A 203 3.88 -10.12 -12.45
CA SER A 203 3.66 -11.30 -13.29
C SER A 203 3.39 -12.58 -12.49
N SER A 204 3.81 -12.66 -11.24
CA SER A 204 3.52 -13.82 -10.38
C SER A 204 2.06 -13.86 -9.91
N PHE A 205 1.31 -12.78 -10.07
CA PHE A 205 -0.12 -12.73 -9.77
C PHE A 205 -1.00 -13.04 -10.99
N ASP A 206 -0.41 -13.03 -12.19
CA ASP A 206 -1.12 -13.37 -13.41
C ASP A 206 -1.20 -14.89 -13.57
N LEU A 207 -2.31 -15.37 -14.15
CA LEU A 207 -2.43 -16.76 -14.58
C LEU A 207 -1.48 -16.99 -15.77
N SER A 208 -0.24 -17.37 -15.43
CA SER A 208 0.88 -17.48 -16.36
C SER A 208 1.37 -18.91 -16.56
N ASP A 209 0.82 -19.85 -15.80
CA ASP A 209 1.07 -21.28 -15.99
C ASP A 209 0.38 -21.79 -17.26
N ASP A 210 0.99 -22.78 -17.92
CA ASP A 210 0.38 -23.50 -19.03
C ASP A 210 -0.83 -24.29 -18.49
N MET A 211 -2.04 -23.92 -18.91
CA MET A 211 -3.31 -24.53 -18.48
C MET A 211 -3.83 -25.63 -19.43
N ASP A 212 -3.04 -26.02 -20.43
CA ASP A 212 -3.40 -27.05 -21.43
C ASP A 212 -2.80 -28.45 -21.13
N GLN A 213 -2.08 -28.60 -20.00
CA GLN A 213 -1.53 -29.90 -19.58
C GLN A 213 -2.62 -30.82 -18.99
N PRO A 214 -2.36 -32.13 -18.89
CA PRO A 214 -3.27 -33.04 -18.20
C PRO A 214 -3.47 -32.68 -16.72
N LEU A 215 -4.67 -32.94 -16.18
CA LEU A 215 -5.03 -32.57 -14.80
C LEU A 215 -4.05 -33.09 -13.72
N SER A 216 -3.42 -34.24 -13.95
CA SER A 216 -2.44 -34.84 -13.05
C SER A 216 -1.14 -34.04 -12.90
N HIS A 217 -0.91 -33.01 -13.73
CA HIS A 217 0.28 -32.15 -13.66
C HIS A 217 0.08 -30.92 -12.76
N TYR A 218 -1.13 -30.69 -12.24
CA TYR A 218 -1.44 -29.53 -11.41
C TYR A 218 -1.65 -29.91 -9.95
N PHE A 219 -1.18 -29.04 -9.06
CA PHE A 219 -1.63 -29.05 -7.67
C PHE A 219 -3.00 -28.37 -7.58
N ILE A 220 -4.03 -29.11 -7.17
CA ILE A 220 -5.40 -28.61 -7.07
C ILE A 220 -5.70 -28.26 -5.61
N ASN A 221 -6.03 -26.99 -5.36
CA ASN A 221 -6.50 -26.57 -4.04
C ASN A 221 -7.79 -27.34 -3.70
N SER A 222 -7.71 -28.17 -2.67
CA SER A 222 -8.76 -29.13 -2.30
C SER A 222 -9.15 -28.92 -0.84
N SER A 223 -10.45 -28.89 -0.56
CA SER A 223 -10.97 -28.82 0.82
C SER A 223 -11.51 -30.17 1.27
N HIS A 224 -11.27 -30.52 2.53
CA HIS A 224 -11.80 -31.73 3.16
C HIS A 224 -12.90 -31.33 4.15
N ASN A 225 -14.05 -32.02 4.09
CA ASN A 225 -15.21 -31.72 4.95
C ASN A 225 -15.65 -30.25 4.92
N THR A 226 -15.75 -29.66 3.73
CA THR A 226 -16.08 -28.24 3.51
C THR A 226 -17.32 -27.77 4.26
N TYR A 227 -18.28 -28.64 4.53
CA TYR A 227 -19.51 -28.32 5.26
C TYR A 227 -19.29 -28.00 6.76
N LEU A 228 -18.14 -28.33 7.35
CA LEU A 228 -17.86 -28.09 8.77
C LEU A 228 -17.33 -26.67 8.98
N THR A 229 -18.10 -25.83 9.66
CA THR A 229 -17.70 -24.47 10.02
C THR A 229 -16.95 -24.38 11.35
N GLU A 230 -17.18 -25.31 12.30
CA GLU A 230 -16.42 -25.51 13.57
C GLU A 230 -16.56 -26.97 14.10
N ARG A 231 -15.89 -27.32 15.22
CA ARG A 231 -15.98 -28.65 15.86
C ARG A 231 -17.43 -28.97 16.23
N VAL A 232 -17.98 -29.99 15.54
CA VAL A 232 -19.14 -30.83 15.86
C VAL A 232 -19.82 -30.50 17.20
N PHE A 233 -20.93 -29.75 17.19
CA PHE A 233 -22.11 -30.08 18.03
C PHE A 233 -23.39 -29.31 17.69
N PHE A 234 -23.37 -28.17 16.98
CA PHE A 234 -24.60 -27.54 16.48
C PHE A 234 -24.42 -26.95 15.06
N SER A 235 -25.40 -27.24 14.22
CA SER A 235 -25.47 -27.10 12.76
C SER A 235 -25.55 -25.65 12.26
N LEU A 236 -24.62 -25.27 11.37
CA LEU A 236 -24.79 -24.23 10.34
C LEU A 236 -23.97 -24.63 9.10
N TYR A 237 -24.61 -25.36 8.18
CA TYR A 237 -23.91 -26.16 7.15
C TYR A 237 -23.80 -25.53 5.74
N CYS A 238 -24.46 -24.41 5.41
CA CYS A 238 -24.55 -23.95 4.01
C CYS A 238 -23.54 -22.88 3.58
N PHE A 239 -23.09 -21.98 4.46
CA PHE A 239 -22.22 -20.87 4.07
C PHE A 239 -20.76 -21.28 3.78
N ALA A 240 -20.37 -22.51 4.14
CA ALA A 240 -18.99 -22.94 4.04
C ALA A 240 -18.53 -23.28 2.62
N PHE A 241 -19.46 -23.57 1.70
CA PHE A 241 -19.16 -23.84 0.29
C PHE A 241 -18.96 -22.58 -0.57
N VAL A 242 -19.21 -21.38 -0.01
CA VAL A 242 -19.16 -20.10 -0.72
C VAL A 242 -17.88 -19.31 -0.40
N LYS A 243 -16.92 -19.92 0.30
CA LYS A 243 -15.65 -19.29 0.69
C LYS A 243 -14.54 -19.49 -0.33
#